data_AF-A0A1Y3EK91-F1
#
_entry.id   AF-A0A1Y3EK91-F1
#
_cell.length_a   1.000
_cell.length_b   1.000
_cell.length_c   1.000
_cell.angle_alpha   90.00
_cell.angle_beta   90.00
_cell.angle_gamma   90.00
#
_symmetry.space_group_name_H-M   'P 1'
#
loop_
_entity.id
_entity.type
_entity.pdbx_description
1 polymer ?
#
loop_
_entity_poly.entity_id
_entity_poly.type
_entity_poly.pdbx_seq_one_letter_code
_entity_poly.pdbx_strand_id
1 'polypeptide(L)'
;MALTQKTEKSTAVKPLNSTVEQTVVKFEEPSTSRPVAHSQKHRASNRKRTLSQKSDVISLKKALLEVRKFSVRGFQGEECRQQKEQIAITLGAKPSKRPYVNYKELKVVRQLEKAKERERKTIQRMLTSKKRRKILKRRRRL
;
A
#
# COMPACT_ATOMS: atom_id res chain seq x y z
N MET A 1 25.77 -21.90 63.71
CA MET A 1 25.24 -21.12 64.84
C MET A 1 24.63 -19.85 64.31
N ALA A 2 23.45 -19.51 64.81
CA ALA A 2 22.58 -18.46 64.32
C ALA A 2 22.75 -17.15 65.11
N LEU A 3 22.09 -16.09 64.61
CA LEU A 3 21.75 -14.81 65.27
C LEU A 3 22.92 -13.87 65.61
N THR A 4 22.85 -12.53 65.62
CA THR A 4 21.96 -11.47 65.10
C THR A 4 22.65 -10.13 65.48
N GLN A 5 22.55 -9.14 64.58
CA GLN A 5 22.24 -7.72 64.81
C GLN A 5 23.03 -6.88 65.84
N LYS A 6 23.60 -5.77 65.37
CA LYS A 6 23.44 -4.49 66.07
C LYS A 6 22.89 -3.43 65.12
N THR A 7 21.76 -2.89 65.54
CA THR A 7 21.02 -1.77 65.03
C THR A 7 21.57 -0.49 65.64
N GLU A 8 21.72 0.58 64.86
CA GLU A 8 21.65 1.94 65.38
C GLU A 8 20.73 2.78 64.50
N LYS A 9 20.03 3.68 65.18
CA LYS A 9 18.66 4.09 64.90
C LYS A 9 18.61 5.38 64.09
N SER A 10 17.61 5.41 63.22
CA SER A 10 16.80 6.52 62.72
C SER A 10 17.13 7.93 63.23
N THR A 11 17.19 8.88 62.29
CA THR A 11 16.51 10.16 62.48
C THR A 11 15.79 10.54 61.20
N ALA A 12 14.46 10.49 61.27
CA ALA A 12 13.56 10.84 60.20
C ALA A 12 13.38 12.36 60.12
N VAL A 13 13.59 12.94 58.95
CA VAL A 13 13.05 14.25 58.58
C VAL A 13 12.19 14.04 57.32
N LYS A 14 10.91 14.37 57.43
CA LYS A 14 9.90 14.19 56.38
C LYS A 14 10.01 15.30 55.31
N PRO A 15 9.62 15.02 54.05
CA PRO A 15 9.99 15.84 52.90
C PRO A 15 9.07 17.04 52.67
N LEU A 16 9.63 18.16 52.20
CA LEU A 16 8.90 19.31 51.65
C LEU A 16 8.88 19.25 50.12
N ASN A 17 7.76 18.74 49.59
CA ASN A 17 7.01 19.14 48.40
C ASN A 17 7.69 20.04 47.33
N SER A 18 7.98 19.48 46.16
CA SER A 18 7.44 19.96 44.87
C SER A 18 7.61 18.91 43.79
N THR A 19 6.48 18.51 43.19
CA THR A 19 6.34 17.57 42.08
C THR A 19 7.07 18.06 40.82
N VAL A 20 8.20 17.42 40.51
CA VAL A 20 8.67 17.27 39.13
C VAL A 20 9.15 15.84 38.98
N GLU A 21 8.37 15.01 38.29
CA GLU A 21 8.79 13.66 37.90
C GLU A 21 9.92 13.80 36.87
N GLN A 22 11.17 13.68 37.32
CA GLN A 22 12.32 13.70 36.42
C GLN A 22 12.47 12.33 35.75
N THR A 23 12.20 12.28 34.45
CA THR A 23 12.43 11.08 33.63
C THR A 23 13.86 11.06 33.11
N VAL A 24 14.69 10.16 33.66
CA VAL A 24 16.04 9.92 33.15
C VAL A 24 15.93 9.06 31.88
N VAL A 25 15.98 9.70 30.71
CA VAL A 25 16.01 9.00 29.42
C VAL A 25 17.45 8.63 29.09
N LYS A 26 17.78 7.33 29.16
CA LYS A 26 19.06 6.80 28.68
C LYS A 26 18.99 6.68 27.16
N PHE A 27 19.82 7.43 26.45
CA PHE A 27 19.94 7.36 24.99
C PHE A 27 20.92 6.24 24.62
N GLU A 28 20.48 5.22 23.90
CA GLU A 28 21.37 4.27 23.24
C GLU A 28 21.78 4.83 21.88
N GLU A 29 23.09 4.93 21.64
CA GLU A 29 23.61 5.35 20.34
C GLU A 29 23.25 4.32 19.27
N PRO A 30 22.81 4.76 18.07
CA PRO A 30 22.54 3.84 16.98
C PRO A 30 23.86 3.20 16.54
N SER A 31 24.00 1.90 16.82
CA SER A 31 25.05 1.05 16.26
C SER A 31 25.15 1.28 14.75
N THR A 32 26.32 1.70 14.28
CA THR A 32 26.62 1.99 12.87
C THR A 32 26.74 0.72 12.00
N SER A 33 26.21 -0.41 12.46
CA SER A 33 26.17 -1.64 11.68
C SER A 33 25.13 -1.50 10.56
N ARG A 34 25.63 -1.41 9.33
CA ARG A 34 24.82 -1.51 8.10
C ARG A 34 23.91 -2.74 8.21
N PRO A 35 22.60 -2.64 7.90
CA PRO A 35 21.75 -3.82 7.91
C PRO A 35 22.24 -4.80 6.84
N VAL A 36 22.74 -5.94 7.29
CA VAL A 36 23.04 -7.10 6.44
C VAL A 36 21.74 -7.47 5.71
N ALA A 37 21.86 -7.64 4.40
CA ALA A 37 20.75 -7.88 3.47
C ALA A 37 19.70 -8.83 4.07
N HIS A 38 18.48 -8.31 4.25
CA HIS A 38 17.32 -9.15 4.55
C HIS A 38 17.04 -10.03 3.33
N SER A 39 17.66 -11.21 3.30
CA SER A 39 17.17 -12.33 2.51
C SER A 39 15.78 -12.67 3.05
N GLN A 40 14.75 -12.12 2.40
CA GLN A 40 13.37 -12.50 2.66
C GLN A 40 13.22 -13.96 2.22
N LYS A 41 13.55 -14.88 3.12
CA LYS A 41 13.05 -16.25 3.05
C LYS A 41 11.53 -16.14 2.97
N HIS A 42 10.95 -16.54 1.84
CA HIS A 42 9.52 -16.68 1.67
C HIS A 42 9.01 -17.69 2.71
N ARG A 43 8.68 -17.23 3.92
CA ARG A 43 7.87 -18.00 4.85
C ARG A 43 6.50 -18.10 4.19
N ALA A 44 6.24 -19.23 3.53
CA ALA A 44 4.89 -19.65 3.22
C ALA A 44 4.16 -19.76 4.57
N SER A 45 3.52 -18.67 5.01
CA SER A 45 2.69 -18.70 6.19
C SER A 45 1.50 -19.56 5.83
N ASN A 46 1.53 -20.82 6.23
CA ASN A 46 0.41 -21.73 6.19
C ASN A 46 -0.67 -21.20 7.16
N ARG A 47 -1.37 -20.13 6.76
CA ARG A 47 -2.54 -19.63 7.47
C ARG A 47 -3.62 -20.67 7.22
N LYS A 48 -3.75 -21.61 8.16
CA LYS A 48 -4.90 -22.49 8.27
C LYS A 48 -6.15 -21.63 8.10
N ARG A 49 -6.90 -21.87 7.03
CA ARG A 49 -8.18 -21.23 6.78
C ARG A 49 -9.11 -21.68 7.89
N THR A 50 -9.16 -20.94 8.99
CA THR A 50 -10.26 -21.09 9.93
C THR A 50 -11.51 -20.74 9.15
N LEU A 51 -12.27 -21.76 8.76
CA LEU A 51 -13.62 -21.64 8.20
C LEU A 51 -14.47 -21.01 9.30
N SER A 52 -14.33 -19.71 9.44
CA SER A 52 -15.11 -18.91 10.36
C SER A 52 -16.51 -18.87 9.79
N GLN A 53 -17.34 -19.84 10.18
CA GLN A 53 -18.79 -19.80 10.02
C GLN A 53 -19.27 -18.43 10.51
N LYS A 54 -19.57 -17.49 9.61
CA LYS A 54 -20.06 -16.16 9.97
C LYS A 54 -21.03 -15.66 8.92
N SER A 55 -22.31 -15.73 9.31
CA SER A 55 -23.45 -14.90 8.92
C SER A 55 -23.71 -14.76 7.41
N ASP A 56 -24.90 -15.18 6.97
CA ASP A 56 -25.43 -15.07 5.60
C ASP A 56 -25.56 -13.63 5.06
N VAL A 57 -25.09 -12.63 5.80
CA VAL A 57 -25.03 -11.24 5.36
C VAL A 57 -23.78 -11.01 4.50
N ILE A 58 -23.98 -11.03 3.19
CA ILE A 58 -22.94 -10.71 2.20
C ILE A 58 -22.62 -9.22 2.31
N SER A 59 -21.44 -8.90 2.85
CA SER A 59 -20.91 -7.54 2.79
C SER A 59 -20.49 -7.21 1.35
N LEU A 60 -20.81 -6.01 0.88
CA LEU A 60 -20.45 -5.51 -0.47
C LEU A 60 -18.97 -5.71 -0.82
N LYS A 61 -18.07 -5.56 0.17
CA LYS A 61 -16.62 -5.77 -0.04
C LYS A 61 -16.28 -7.22 -0.40
N LYS A 62 -16.98 -8.19 0.18
CA LYS A 62 -16.81 -9.63 -0.14
C LYS A 62 -17.35 -9.93 -1.53
N ALA A 63 -18.56 -9.45 -1.84
CA ALA A 63 -19.16 -9.58 -3.17
C ALA A 63 -18.25 -8.99 -4.27
N LEU A 64 -17.71 -7.80 -4.05
CA LEU A 64 -16.78 -7.15 -4.97
C LEU A 64 -15.53 -8.01 -5.23
N LEU A 65 -14.97 -8.60 -4.18
CA LEU A 65 -13.81 -9.49 -4.30
C LEU A 65 -14.16 -10.75 -5.11
N GLU A 66 -15.35 -11.32 -4.94
CA GLU A 66 -15.82 -12.48 -5.68
C GLU A 66 -16.06 -12.17 -7.16
N VAL A 67 -16.74 -11.06 -7.45
CA VAL A 67 -16.92 -10.56 -8.83
C VAL A 67 -15.57 -10.41 -9.52
N ARG A 68 -14.59 -9.87 -8.79
CA ARG A 68 -13.24 -9.67 -9.32
C ARG A 68 -12.46 -10.97 -9.54
N LYS A 69 -12.63 -11.97 -8.68
CA LYS A 69 -12.07 -13.31 -8.91
C LYS A 69 -12.74 -13.98 -10.11
N PHE A 70 -14.06 -13.83 -10.22
CA PHE A 70 -14.86 -14.36 -11.32
C PHE A 70 -14.44 -13.76 -12.66
N SER A 71 -14.21 -12.44 -12.72
CA SER A 71 -13.80 -11.76 -13.94
C SER A 71 -12.50 -12.29 -14.53
N VAL A 72 -11.65 -12.94 -13.73
CA VAL A 72 -10.37 -13.49 -14.18
C VAL A 72 -10.43 -14.97 -14.57
N ARG A 73 -11.47 -15.68 -14.14
CA ARG A 73 -11.61 -17.13 -14.34
C ARG A 73 -11.65 -17.54 -15.82
N GLY A 74 -12.09 -16.64 -16.71
CA GLY A 74 -12.18 -16.92 -18.15
C GLY A 74 -10.88 -16.71 -18.95
N PHE A 75 -9.84 -16.10 -18.36
CA PHE A 75 -8.58 -15.86 -19.06
C PHE A 75 -7.62 -17.03 -18.92
N GLN A 76 -6.81 -17.27 -19.96
CA GLN A 76 -5.79 -18.32 -20.00
C GLN A 76 -4.38 -17.72 -20.21
N GLY A 77 -3.34 -18.48 -19.88
CA GLY A 77 -1.95 -18.09 -20.14
C GLY A 77 -1.52 -16.77 -19.48
N GLU A 78 -0.81 -15.93 -20.26
CA GLU A 78 -0.25 -14.66 -19.80
C GLU A 78 -1.32 -13.62 -19.45
N GLU A 79 -2.44 -13.60 -20.16
CA GLU A 79 -3.54 -12.67 -19.86
C GLU A 79 -4.11 -12.91 -18.46
N CYS A 80 -4.25 -14.18 -18.08
CA CYS A 80 -4.67 -14.55 -16.73
C CYS A 80 -3.70 -14.02 -15.66
N ARG A 81 -2.39 -14.10 -15.92
CA ARG A 81 -1.34 -13.60 -15.00
C ARG A 81 -1.41 -12.09 -14.86
N GLN A 82 -1.51 -11.37 -15.98
CA GLN A 82 -1.64 -9.91 -15.99
C GLN A 82 -2.87 -9.47 -15.21
N GLN A 83 -4.03 -10.11 -15.44
CA GLN A 83 -5.25 -9.75 -14.71
C GLN A 83 -5.13 -10.05 -13.21
N LYS A 84 -4.55 -11.19 -12.82
CA LYS A 84 -4.28 -11.50 -11.41
C LYS A 84 -3.36 -10.47 -10.76
N GLU A 85 -2.32 -10.02 -11.47
CA GLU A 85 -1.44 -8.95 -11.01
C GLU A 85 -2.19 -7.64 -10.82
N GLN A 86 -3.06 -7.24 -11.76
CA GLN A 86 -3.91 -6.05 -11.61
C GLN A 86 -4.85 -6.13 -10.39
N ILE A 87 -5.43 -7.32 -10.13
CA ILE A 87 -6.22 -7.57 -8.92
C ILE A 87 -5.37 -7.34 -7.69
N ALA A 88 -4.20 -7.97 -7.64
CA ALA A 88 -3.29 -7.87 -6.51
C ALA A 88 -2.91 -6.40 -6.24
N ILE A 89 -2.55 -5.65 -7.28
CA ILE A 89 -2.17 -4.23 -7.18
C ILE A 89 -3.30 -3.41 -6.56
N THR A 90 -4.53 -3.61 -6.99
CA THR A 90 -5.66 -2.83 -6.44
C THR A 90 -6.04 -3.27 -5.03
N LEU A 91 -5.75 -4.52 -4.64
CA LEU A 91 -5.82 -4.95 -3.25
C LEU A 91 -4.65 -4.41 -2.39
N GLY A 92 -3.77 -3.60 -2.99
CA GLY A 92 -2.65 -2.95 -2.31
C GLY A 92 -1.32 -3.67 -2.46
N ALA A 93 -1.22 -4.70 -3.30
CA ALA A 93 0.07 -5.31 -3.59
C ALA A 93 0.98 -4.33 -4.34
N LYS A 94 2.28 -4.42 -4.07
CA LYS A 94 3.28 -3.62 -4.79
C LYS A 94 3.39 -4.13 -6.23
N PRO A 95 3.31 -3.25 -7.25
CA PRO A 95 3.48 -3.66 -8.64
C PRO A 95 4.90 -4.20 -8.88
N SER A 96 5.04 -5.08 -9.88
CA SER A 96 6.34 -5.60 -10.28
C SER A 96 7.31 -4.49 -10.69
N LYS A 97 8.61 -4.73 -10.51
CA LYS A 97 9.67 -3.80 -10.93
C LYS A 97 9.73 -3.75 -12.45
N ARG A 98 9.87 -2.54 -12.99
CA ARG A 98 10.10 -2.34 -14.42
C ARG A 98 11.48 -2.87 -14.82
N PRO A 99 11.65 -3.35 -16.06
CA PRO A 99 12.96 -3.72 -16.57
C PRO A 99 13.90 -2.52 -16.57
N TYR A 100 15.19 -2.77 -16.38
CA TYR A 100 16.21 -1.74 -16.52
C TYR A 100 16.36 -1.37 -18.00
N VAL A 101 16.34 -0.07 -18.28
CA VAL A 101 16.44 0.48 -19.63
C VAL A 101 17.37 1.68 -19.60
N ASN A 102 18.10 1.92 -20.70
CA ASN A 102 18.96 3.08 -20.81
C ASN A 102 18.11 4.37 -20.76
N TYR A 103 18.58 5.39 -20.04
CA TYR A 103 17.88 6.67 -19.91
C TYR A 103 17.59 7.33 -21.28
N LYS A 104 18.55 7.27 -22.21
CA LYS A 104 18.39 7.89 -23.54
C LYS A 104 17.24 7.22 -24.32
N GLU A 105 17.16 5.89 -24.28
CA GLU A 105 16.09 5.12 -24.91
C GLU A 105 14.73 5.38 -24.25
N LEU A 106 14.69 5.36 -22.91
CA LEU A 106 13.47 5.66 -22.15
C LEU A 106 12.93 7.07 -22.45
N LYS A 107 13.83 8.05 -22.63
CA LYS A 107 13.46 9.42 -22.98
C LYS A 107 12.80 9.48 -24.36
N VAL A 108 13.35 8.79 -25.35
CA VAL A 108 12.78 8.72 -26.71
C VAL A 108 11.39 8.07 -26.68
N VAL A 109 11.24 6.92 -26.03
CA VAL A 109 9.95 6.22 -25.92
C VAL A 109 8.89 7.12 -25.28
N ARG A 110 9.23 7.79 -24.17
CA ARG A 110 8.30 8.72 -23.49
C ARG A 110 7.89 9.91 -24.37
N GLN A 111 8.79 10.42 -25.22
CA GLN A 111 8.45 11.52 -26.13
C GLN A 111 7.45 11.05 -27.19
N LEU A 112 7.66 9.86 -27.77
CA LEU A 112 6.75 9.27 -28.75
C LEU A 112 5.38 8.97 -28.14
N GLU A 113 5.33 8.42 -26.93
CA GLU A 113 4.06 8.18 -26.21
C GLU A 113 3.29 9.49 -25.96
N LYS A 114 3.99 10.55 -25.52
CA LYS A 114 3.38 11.86 -25.32
C LYS A 114 2.85 12.46 -26.62
N ALA A 115 3.56 12.30 -27.73
CA ALA A 115 3.09 12.76 -29.03
C ALA A 115 1.81 12.02 -29.46
N LYS A 116 1.81 10.68 -29.37
CA LYS A 116 0.62 9.84 -29.65
C LYS A 116 -0.56 10.19 -28.74
N GLU A 117 -0.32 10.46 -27.46
CA GLU A 117 -1.38 10.84 -26.54
C GLU A 117 -1.99 12.21 -26.89
N ARG A 118 -1.15 13.19 -27.26
CA ARG A 118 -1.62 14.51 -27.72
C ARG A 118 -2.46 14.41 -28.99
N GLU A 119 -2.04 13.57 -29.94
CA GLU A 119 -2.81 13.30 -31.15
C GLU A 119 -4.17 12.69 -30.82
N ARG A 120 -4.21 11.62 -30.00
CA ARG A 120 -5.46 10.99 -29.53
C ARG A 120 -6.39 12.00 -28.86
N LYS A 121 -5.86 12.84 -27.97
CA LYS A 121 -6.64 13.90 -27.28
C LYS A 121 -7.18 14.93 -28.28
N THR A 122 -6.41 15.29 -29.30
CA THR A 122 -6.84 16.23 -30.34
C THR A 122 -7.97 15.65 -31.17
N ILE A 123 -7.85 14.40 -31.62
CA ILE A 123 -8.90 13.68 -32.35
C ILE A 123 -10.17 13.57 -31.49
N GLN A 124 -10.05 13.17 -30.23
CA GLN A 124 -11.19 13.08 -29.32
C GLN A 124 -11.89 14.44 -29.12
N ARG A 125 -11.11 15.53 -28.99
CA ARG A 125 -11.64 16.89 -28.91
C ARG A 125 -12.37 17.30 -30.19
N MET A 126 -11.85 16.95 -31.36
CA MET A 126 -12.51 17.21 -32.66
C MET A 126 -13.81 16.42 -32.82
N LEU A 127 -13.84 15.15 -32.40
CA LEU A 127 -15.05 14.32 -32.47
C LEU A 127 -16.15 14.85 -31.53
N THR A 128 -15.77 15.20 -30.30
CA THR A 128 -16.71 15.75 -29.30
C THR A 128 -17.22 17.13 -29.68
N SER A 129 -16.38 18.00 -30.23
CA SER A 129 -16.80 19.33 -30.72
C SER A 129 -17.73 19.24 -31.94
N LYS A 130 -17.44 18.35 -32.89
CA LYS A 130 -18.35 18.04 -34.02
C LYS A 130 -19.71 17.52 -33.52
N LYS A 131 -19.72 16.61 -32.53
CA LYS A 131 -20.97 16.11 -31.90
C LYS A 131 -21.76 17.24 -31.26
N ARG A 132 -21.11 18.13 -30.50
CA ARG A 132 -21.74 19.33 -29.89
C ARG A 132 -22.34 20.27 -30.95
N ARG A 133 -21.62 20.54 -32.05
CA ARG A 133 -22.11 21.41 -33.13
C ARG A 133 -23.36 20.82 -33.82
N LYS A 134 -23.41 19.51 -34.04
CA LYS A 134 -24.59 18.83 -34.61
C LYS A 134 -25.82 18.94 -33.70
N ILE A 135 -25.65 18.74 -32.39
CA ILE A 135 -26.75 18.87 -31.41
C ILE A 135 -27.29 20.30 -31.38
N LEU A 136 -26.40 21.31 -31.35
CA LEU A 136 -26.83 22.72 -31.35
C LEU A 136 -27.60 23.09 -32.63
N LYS A 137 -27.16 22.60 -33.80
CA LYS A 137 -27.89 22.82 -35.06
C LYS A 137 -29.27 22.17 -35.08
N ARG A 138 -29.44 20.97 -34.49
CA ARG A 138 -30.77 20.33 -34.37
C ARG A 138 -31.71 21.12 -33.45
N ARG A 139 -31.21 21.63 -32.32
CA ARG A 139 -32.00 22.42 -31.36
C ARG A 139 -32.48 23.77 -31.92
N ARG A 140 -31.76 24.35 -32.88
CA ARG A 140 -32.14 25.62 -33.54
C ARG A 140 -33.14 25.47 -34.68
N ARG A 141 -33.46 24.23 -35.08
CA ARG A 141 -34.39 23.93 -36.20
C ARG A 141 -35.78 23.46 -35.71
N LEU A 142 -35.96 23.36 -34.40
CA LEU A 142 -37.24 23.19 -33.71
C LEU A 142 -37.63 24.56 -33.18
#